data_AF-A0A497PYF5-F1
#
_entry.id   AF-A0A497PYF5-F1
#
_cell.length_a   1.000
_cell.length_b   1.000
_cell.length_c   1.000
_cell.angle_alpha   90.00
_cell.angle_beta   90.00
_cell.angle_gamma   90.00
#
_symmetry.space_group_name_H-M   'P 1'
#
loop_
_entity.id
_entity.type
_entity.pdbx_description
1 polymer ?
#
loop_
_entity_poly.entity_id
_entity_poly.type
_entity_poly.pdbx_seq_one_letter_code
_entity_poly.pdbx_strand_id
1 'polypeptide(L)'
;MSDSELEDWGLVIWQRCREVLREDFRLTSPRSPESALGPERWRAILDISLWKKGDEKSRAILKGQIAQECFKASLPSSGLCAEFIGDFSMEFARQMLLDREKPYWLAMWTRLEKEGKWHSTRFFKASLAIPGIDNVAGPGSFAQILREIIDAAKSGVVLQFDDYVGYLSKRLRRISAPLDATELKIVVQLLDGSATDNKTLAKSLGISPEWASRKISELQKRHILRRFDRVPFSRIGIRMFNFFIDTVDSTENPFRYLKRCPFLYSYQTVLTGRWDALAVMSVPDDITSIRQLDKIEGMFDKWGFESSMQEIASSGAVNCFDHYDPDSGGWE
;
A
#
# COMPACT_ATOMS: atom_id res chain seq x y z
N MET A 1 34.42 -15.78 -6.23
CA MET A 1 34.57 -14.42 -6.75
C MET A 1 35.70 -13.79 -5.97
N SER A 2 36.78 -13.43 -6.63
CA SER A 2 37.83 -12.58 -6.06
C SER A 2 37.30 -11.17 -5.82
N ASP A 3 38.02 -10.36 -5.05
CA ASP A 3 37.61 -8.98 -4.77
C ASP A 3 37.58 -8.14 -6.07
N SER A 4 38.53 -8.40 -6.99
CA SER A 4 38.54 -7.79 -8.33
C SER A 4 37.33 -8.19 -9.17
N GLU A 5 36.96 -9.47 -9.18
CA GLU A 5 35.77 -9.93 -9.92
C GLU A 5 34.47 -9.34 -9.33
N LEU A 6 34.42 -9.12 -8.01
CA LEU A 6 33.29 -8.50 -7.33
C LEU A 6 33.16 -7.01 -7.68
N GLU A 7 34.29 -6.30 -7.73
CA GLU A 7 34.35 -4.90 -8.13
C GLU A 7 33.90 -4.73 -9.58
N ASP A 8 34.42 -5.54 -10.52
CA ASP A 8 34.02 -5.55 -11.92
C ASP A 8 32.51 -5.83 -12.07
N TRP A 9 32.01 -6.84 -11.36
CA TRP A 9 30.58 -7.16 -11.36
C TRP A 9 29.72 -6.01 -10.82
N GLY A 10 30.17 -5.33 -9.76
CA GLY A 10 29.50 -4.17 -9.20
C GLY A 10 29.44 -2.98 -10.17
N LEU A 11 30.53 -2.73 -10.90
CA LEU A 11 30.59 -1.69 -11.94
C LEU A 11 29.65 -1.99 -13.10
N VAL A 12 29.53 -3.26 -13.51
CA VAL A 12 28.56 -3.67 -14.55
C VAL A 12 27.12 -3.37 -14.10
N ILE A 13 26.77 -3.68 -12.85
CA ILE A 13 25.43 -3.37 -12.31
C ILE A 13 25.20 -1.86 -12.26
N TRP A 14 26.18 -1.09 -11.77
CA TRP A 14 26.09 0.36 -11.71
C TRP A 14 25.81 0.93 -13.10
N GLN A 15 26.62 0.56 -14.10
CA GLN A 15 26.47 1.02 -15.47
C GLN A 15 25.10 0.65 -16.06
N ARG A 16 24.60 -0.56 -15.80
CA ARG A 16 23.25 -0.95 -16.21
C ARG A 16 22.16 -0.09 -15.57
N CYS A 17 22.29 0.22 -14.28
CA CYS A 17 21.34 1.11 -13.59
C CYS A 17 21.35 2.52 -14.20
N ARG A 18 22.53 3.03 -14.60
CA ARG A 18 22.66 4.34 -15.26
C ARG A 18 21.94 4.38 -16.61
N GLU A 19 22.03 3.32 -17.40
CA GLU A 19 21.33 3.20 -18.68
C GLU A 19 19.83 3.27 -18.48
N VAL A 20 19.29 2.47 -17.56
CA VAL A 20 17.86 2.47 -17.21
C VAL A 20 17.41 3.84 -16.71
N LEU A 21 18.17 4.46 -15.80
CA LEU A 21 17.89 5.81 -15.28
C LEU A 21 17.82 6.86 -16.40
N ARG A 22 18.74 6.78 -17.37
CA ARG A 22 18.77 7.70 -18.51
C ARG A 22 17.60 7.48 -19.46
N GLU A 23 17.33 6.22 -19.80
CA GLU A 23 16.36 5.84 -20.84
C GLU A 23 14.92 5.95 -20.33
N ASP A 24 14.63 5.39 -19.15
CA ASP A 24 13.26 5.27 -18.65
C ASP A 24 12.87 6.45 -17.77
N PHE A 25 13.83 7.03 -17.04
CA PHE A 25 13.56 8.07 -16.04
C PHE A 25 14.07 9.47 -16.43
N ARG A 26 14.86 9.59 -17.50
CA ARG A 26 15.52 10.85 -17.92
C ARG A 26 16.38 11.48 -16.82
N LEU A 27 17.00 10.63 -16.01
CA LEU A 27 17.88 11.01 -14.92
C LEU A 27 19.34 10.81 -15.31
N THR A 28 20.19 11.75 -14.90
CA THR A 28 21.64 11.64 -15.07
C THR A 28 22.27 11.11 -13.78
N SER A 29 23.04 10.02 -13.91
CA SER A 29 23.77 9.40 -12.81
C SER A 29 25.29 9.57 -12.96
N PRO A 30 26.04 9.74 -11.85
CA PRO A 30 27.50 9.81 -11.87
C PRO A 30 28.15 8.65 -12.62
N ARG A 31 29.31 8.90 -13.24
CA ARG A 31 29.99 7.94 -14.12
C ARG A 31 30.46 6.68 -13.39
N SER A 32 30.87 6.81 -12.14
CA SER A 32 31.35 5.71 -11.32
C SER A 32 30.79 5.78 -9.89
N PRO A 33 30.68 4.65 -9.18
CA PRO A 33 30.23 4.63 -7.79
C PRO A 33 31.15 5.44 -6.86
N GLU A 34 32.47 5.47 -7.11
CA GLU A 34 33.42 6.24 -6.30
C GLU A 34 33.20 7.74 -6.44
N SER A 35 32.85 8.22 -7.63
CA SER A 35 32.53 9.63 -7.84
C SER A 35 31.23 10.05 -7.13
N ALA A 36 30.31 9.11 -6.92
CA ALA A 36 29.03 9.35 -6.25
C ALA A 36 29.11 9.20 -4.73
N LEU A 37 29.81 8.18 -4.25
CA LEU A 37 29.76 7.69 -2.88
C LEU A 37 31.08 7.88 -2.11
N GLY A 38 32.18 8.08 -2.83
CA GLY A 38 33.53 7.94 -2.31
C GLY A 38 34.00 6.46 -2.29
N PRO A 39 35.32 6.22 -2.32
CA PRO A 39 35.89 4.87 -2.40
C PRO A 39 35.59 4.02 -1.15
N GLU A 40 35.55 4.62 0.04
CA GLU A 40 35.30 3.91 1.29
C GLU A 40 33.88 3.35 1.36
N ARG A 41 32.87 4.17 1.03
CA ARG A 41 31.47 3.73 1.02
C ARG A 41 31.21 2.70 -0.07
N TRP A 42 31.85 2.84 -1.24
CA TRP A 42 31.76 1.85 -2.30
C TRP A 42 32.29 0.48 -1.84
N ARG A 43 33.49 0.45 -1.24
CA ARG A 43 34.05 -0.77 -0.65
C ARG A 43 33.16 -1.34 0.43
N ALA A 44 32.62 -0.52 1.32
CA ALA A 44 31.71 -0.98 2.38
C ALA A 44 30.46 -1.66 1.80
N ILE A 45 29.90 -1.17 0.68
CA ILE A 45 28.78 -1.82 0.00
C ILE A 45 29.19 -3.19 -0.54
N LEU A 46 30.35 -3.28 -1.18
CA LEU A 46 30.88 -4.56 -1.68
C LEU A 46 31.19 -5.54 -0.55
N ASP A 47 31.67 -5.06 0.60
CA ASP A 47 32.00 -5.86 1.78
C ASP A 47 30.78 -6.43 2.50
N ILE A 48 29.59 -5.81 2.37
CA ILE A 48 28.32 -6.38 2.88
C ILE A 48 28.06 -7.77 2.29
N SER A 49 28.68 -8.13 1.15
CA SER A 49 28.63 -9.47 0.54
C SER A 49 29.41 -10.56 1.29
N LEU A 50 30.12 -10.24 2.37
CA LEU A 50 30.75 -11.24 3.25
C LEU A 50 29.74 -12.12 4.00
N TRP A 51 28.45 -11.81 3.90
CA TRP A 51 27.36 -12.66 4.37
C TRP A 51 27.25 -13.88 3.43
N LYS A 52 28.06 -14.91 3.70
CA LYS A 52 28.10 -16.22 3.01
C LYS A 52 28.35 -16.13 1.50
N LYS A 53 29.64 -16.13 1.13
CA LYS A 53 30.12 -16.25 -0.26
C LYS A 53 29.32 -17.30 -1.05
N GLY A 54 28.43 -16.84 -1.92
CA GLY A 54 27.81 -17.66 -2.97
C GLY A 54 26.31 -17.93 -2.84
N ASP A 55 25.63 -17.50 -1.77
CA ASP A 55 24.18 -17.67 -1.74
C ASP A 55 23.46 -16.64 -2.66
N GLU A 56 22.39 -17.09 -3.32
CA GLU A 56 21.62 -16.28 -4.27
C GLU A 56 21.02 -15.03 -3.59
N LYS A 57 20.64 -15.17 -2.33
CA LYS A 57 20.05 -14.11 -1.51
C LYS A 57 21.01 -12.92 -1.33
N SER A 58 22.27 -13.17 -0.99
CA SER A 58 23.25 -12.11 -0.73
C SER A 58 23.65 -11.40 -2.02
N ARG A 59 23.71 -12.13 -3.14
CA ARG A 59 23.87 -11.51 -4.47
C ARG A 59 22.70 -10.60 -4.83
N ALA A 60 21.46 -11.04 -4.59
CA ALA A 60 20.27 -10.22 -4.81
C ALA A 60 20.28 -8.94 -3.96
N ILE A 61 20.63 -9.06 -2.68
CA ILE A 61 20.74 -7.92 -1.76
C ILE A 61 21.82 -6.94 -2.23
N LEU A 62 23.01 -7.43 -2.58
CA LEU A 62 24.10 -6.56 -3.06
C LEU A 62 23.69 -5.83 -4.34
N LYS A 63 23.13 -6.54 -5.32
CA LYS A 63 22.64 -5.94 -6.57
C LYS A 63 21.60 -4.86 -6.30
N GLY A 64 20.66 -5.12 -5.40
CA GLY A 64 19.66 -4.14 -4.97
C GLY A 64 20.30 -2.92 -4.29
N GLN A 65 21.31 -3.12 -3.43
CA GLN A 65 22.02 -2.02 -2.76
C GLN A 65 22.75 -1.12 -3.77
N ILE A 66 23.43 -1.71 -4.75
CA ILE A 66 24.11 -0.95 -5.82
C ILE A 66 23.08 -0.13 -6.62
N ALA A 67 21.97 -0.75 -7.01
CA ALA A 67 20.90 -0.07 -7.73
C ALA A 67 20.27 1.07 -6.91
N GLN A 68 20.04 0.84 -5.62
CA GLN A 68 19.51 1.84 -4.70
C GLN A 68 20.43 3.07 -4.63
N GLU A 69 21.74 2.86 -4.45
CA GLU A 69 22.69 3.96 -4.31
C GLU A 69 22.91 4.71 -5.64
N CYS A 70 22.90 4.00 -6.76
CA CYS A 70 22.93 4.61 -8.10
C CYS A 70 21.72 5.52 -8.33
N PHE A 71 20.53 5.08 -7.93
CA PHE A 71 19.31 5.88 -8.01
C PHE A 71 19.36 7.12 -7.10
N LYS A 72 19.72 6.95 -5.82
CA LYS A 72 19.88 8.08 -4.88
C LYS A 72 20.81 9.16 -5.43
N ALA A 73 21.95 8.77 -5.97
CA ALA A 73 22.95 9.69 -6.53
C ALA A 73 22.46 10.44 -7.78
N SER A 74 21.34 10.03 -8.36
CA SER A 74 20.76 10.62 -9.58
C SER A 74 19.58 11.54 -9.30
N LEU A 75 19.06 11.54 -8.07
CA LEU A 75 17.96 12.41 -7.68
C LEU A 75 18.46 13.82 -7.32
N PRO A 76 17.66 14.87 -7.57
CA PRO A 76 17.98 16.20 -7.08
C PRO A 76 17.95 16.20 -5.55
N SER A 77 18.96 16.80 -4.92
CA SER A 77 19.05 16.91 -3.47
C SER A 77 18.10 17.98 -2.89
N SER A 78 17.64 18.93 -3.72
CA SER A 78 16.71 19.99 -3.33
C SER A 78 15.26 19.62 -3.64
N GLY A 79 14.35 19.89 -2.70
CA GLY A 79 12.90 19.81 -2.91
C GLY A 79 12.26 18.43 -2.69
N LEU A 80 13.06 17.39 -2.45
CA LEU A 80 12.59 16.04 -2.12
C LEU A 80 12.90 15.70 -0.66
N CYS A 81 11.93 15.15 0.07
CA CYS A 81 12.15 14.64 1.42
C CYS A 81 13.01 13.37 1.43
N ALA A 82 13.66 13.10 2.56
CA ALA A 82 14.56 11.95 2.71
C ALA A 82 13.81 10.62 2.61
N GLU A 83 12.56 10.58 3.08
CA GLU A 83 11.66 9.42 3.00
C GLU A 83 11.37 9.08 1.54
N PHE A 84 11.00 10.06 0.72
CA PHE A 84 10.78 9.84 -0.71
C PHE A 84 12.03 9.27 -1.39
N ILE A 85 13.19 9.89 -1.16
CA ILE A 85 14.46 9.42 -1.71
C ILE A 85 14.72 7.98 -1.28
N GLY A 86 14.55 7.66 0.01
CA GLY A 86 14.71 6.31 0.54
C GLY A 86 13.78 5.31 -0.14
N ASP A 87 12.47 5.57 -0.10
CA ASP A 87 11.42 4.68 -0.57
C ASP A 87 11.50 4.40 -2.08
N PHE A 88 11.66 5.45 -2.90
CA PHE A 88 11.74 5.29 -4.36
C PHE A 88 13.06 4.65 -4.79
N SER A 89 14.15 4.86 -4.05
CA SER A 89 15.39 4.14 -4.31
C SER A 89 15.26 2.64 -3.99
N MET A 90 14.53 2.29 -2.93
CA MET A 90 14.23 0.89 -2.60
C MET A 90 13.35 0.23 -3.65
N GLU A 91 12.36 0.95 -4.19
CA GLU A 91 11.53 0.46 -5.28
C GLU A 91 12.32 0.29 -6.58
N PHE A 92 13.13 1.29 -6.97
CA PHE A 92 13.97 1.17 -8.15
C PHE A 92 14.89 -0.05 -8.06
N ALA A 93 15.52 -0.25 -6.89
CA ALA A 93 16.33 -1.43 -6.64
C ALA A 93 15.52 -2.72 -6.84
N ARG A 94 14.27 -2.80 -6.36
CA ARG A 94 13.37 -3.94 -6.60
C ARG A 94 13.13 -4.18 -8.09
N GLN A 95 12.94 -3.14 -8.90
CA GLN A 95 12.71 -3.26 -10.34
C GLN A 95 13.95 -3.76 -11.10
N MET A 96 15.15 -3.51 -10.58
CA MET A 96 16.41 -4.00 -11.16
C MET A 96 16.69 -5.49 -10.87
N LEU A 97 15.95 -6.09 -9.94
CA LEU A 97 16.11 -7.50 -9.55
C LEU A 97 15.28 -8.44 -10.43
N LEU A 98 15.76 -9.67 -10.58
CA LEU A 98 14.99 -10.75 -11.20
C LEU A 98 13.76 -11.10 -10.35
N ASP A 99 12.72 -11.67 -10.95
CA ASP A 99 11.49 -12.00 -10.22
C ASP A 99 11.72 -12.94 -9.02
N ARG A 100 12.67 -13.88 -9.13
CA ARG A 100 13.08 -14.77 -8.04
C ARG A 100 13.87 -14.07 -6.92
N GLU A 101 14.48 -12.92 -7.22
CA GLU A 101 15.30 -12.12 -6.31
C GLU A 101 14.47 -11.10 -5.51
N LYS A 102 13.39 -10.58 -6.11
CA LYS A 102 12.49 -9.57 -5.51
C LYS A 102 11.99 -9.91 -4.10
N PRO A 103 11.61 -11.16 -3.76
CA PRO A 103 11.15 -11.50 -2.41
C PRO A 103 12.21 -11.27 -1.34
N TYR A 104 13.49 -11.52 -1.63
CA TYR A 104 14.58 -11.30 -0.67
C TYR A 104 14.75 -9.81 -0.36
N TRP A 105 14.65 -8.97 -1.39
CA TRP A 105 14.72 -7.52 -1.25
C TRP A 105 13.52 -6.94 -0.51
N LEU A 106 12.31 -7.37 -0.85
CA LEU A 106 11.08 -6.94 -0.16
C LEU A 106 11.10 -7.32 1.33
N ALA A 107 11.57 -8.53 1.67
CA ALA A 107 11.73 -8.95 3.06
C ALA A 107 12.75 -8.08 3.82
N MET A 108 13.86 -7.73 3.17
CA MET A 108 14.84 -6.80 3.73
C MET A 108 14.27 -5.40 3.91
N TRP A 109 13.60 -4.86 2.89
CA TRP A 109 12.96 -3.54 2.93
C TRP A 109 11.95 -3.46 4.07
N THR A 110 11.03 -4.42 4.15
CA THR A 110 10.00 -4.49 5.20
C THR A 110 10.62 -4.51 6.60
N ARG A 111 11.78 -5.14 6.77
CA ARG A 111 12.49 -5.21 8.06
C ARG A 111 13.20 -3.90 8.43
N LEU A 112 13.74 -3.18 7.45
CA LEU A 112 14.48 -1.93 7.66
C LEU A 112 13.55 -0.71 7.73
N GLU A 113 12.38 -0.81 7.12
CA GLU A 113 11.37 0.23 7.12
C GLU A 113 10.91 0.54 8.53
N LYS A 114 11.04 1.82 8.91
CA LYS A 114 10.40 2.34 10.11
C LYS A 114 8.95 2.63 9.76
N GLU A 115 8.01 2.20 10.59
CA GLU A 115 6.60 2.56 10.38
C GLU A 115 6.45 4.08 10.47
N GLY A 116 6.24 4.71 9.32
CA GLY A 116 6.00 6.15 9.20
C GLY A 116 4.57 6.46 9.64
N LYS A 117 4.43 7.15 10.77
CA LYS A 117 3.13 7.66 11.21
C LYS A 117 2.81 8.90 10.37
N TRP A 118 1.95 8.73 9.37
CA TRP A 118 1.49 9.81 8.48
C TRP A 118 0.34 10.62 9.09
N HIS A 119 -0.52 9.96 9.89
CA HIS A 119 -1.61 10.62 10.61
C HIS A 119 -1.76 10.00 11.99
N SER A 120 -2.53 10.62 12.88
CA SER A 120 -2.79 10.11 14.24
C SER A 120 -3.23 8.64 14.27
N THR A 121 -3.89 8.18 13.20
CA THR A 121 -4.50 6.84 13.03
C THR A 121 -4.03 6.09 11.78
N ARG A 122 -3.15 6.67 10.95
CA ARG A 122 -2.72 6.04 9.67
C ARG A 122 -1.22 5.86 9.63
N PHE A 123 -0.82 4.66 9.22
CA PHE A 123 0.56 4.27 9.02
C PHE A 123 0.82 4.08 7.53
N PHE A 124 1.95 4.56 7.07
CA PHE A 124 2.42 4.35 5.72
C PHE A 124 3.53 3.30 5.73
N LYS A 125 3.39 2.29 4.85
CA LYS A 125 4.40 1.27 4.57
C LYS A 125 4.71 1.29 3.08
N ALA A 126 5.76 2.01 2.70
CA ALA A 126 6.27 2.11 1.34
C ALA A 126 6.57 0.75 0.72
N SER A 127 7.12 -0.19 1.52
CA SER A 127 7.43 -1.56 1.06
C SER A 127 6.20 -2.35 0.57
N LEU A 128 5.00 -1.94 0.97
CA LEU A 128 3.73 -2.49 0.50
C LEU A 128 3.05 -1.56 -0.52
N ALA A 129 3.02 -0.26 -0.22
CA ALA A 129 2.26 0.71 -0.99
C ALA A 129 2.83 0.93 -2.40
N ILE A 130 4.14 1.14 -2.52
CA ILE A 130 4.75 1.49 -3.82
C ILE A 130 4.75 0.29 -4.78
N PRO A 131 5.19 -0.93 -4.39
CA PRO A 131 5.04 -2.09 -5.26
C PRO A 131 3.58 -2.36 -5.62
N GLY A 132 2.64 -2.10 -4.69
CA GLY A 132 1.21 -2.21 -4.94
C GLY A 132 0.73 -1.25 -6.03
N ILE A 133 1.14 0.02 -5.97
CA ILE A 133 0.85 1.03 -7.00
C ILE A 133 1.38 0.59 -8.37
N ASP A 134 2.64 0.15 -8.44
CA ASP A 134 3.28 -0.31 -9.68
C ASP A 134 2.55 -1.54 -10.26
N ASN A 135 2.18 -2.49 -9.42
CA ASN A 135 1.43 -3.69 -9.81
C ASN A 135 0.04 -3.37 -10.41
N VAL A 136 -0.67 -2.39 -9.83
CA VAL A 136 -2.01 -1.99 -10.30
C VAL A 136 -1.93 -1.16 -11.58
N ALA A 137 -1.06 -0.14 -11.60
CA ALA A 137 -0.93 0.76 -12.74
C ALA A 137 -0.23 0.13 -13.94
N GLY A 138 0.58 -0.91 -13.71
CA GLY A 138 1.30 -1.62 -14.75
C GLY A 138 2.63 -0.97 -15.13
N PRO A 139 3.28 -1.48 -16.20
CA PRO A 139 4.63 -1.09 -16.59
C PRO A 139 4.77 0.42 -16.85
N GLY A 140 5.87 1.01 -16.36
CA GLY A 140 6.21 2.42 -16.56
C GLY A 140 5.51 3.41 -15.61
N SER A 141 4.56 2.95 -14.80
CA SER A 141 3.85 3.79 -13.82
C SER A 141 4.78 4.37 -12.76
N PHE A 142 5.73 3.58 -12.25
CA PHE A 142 6.77 4.05 -11.34
C PHE A 142 7.60 5.20 -11.96
N ALA A 143 8.04 5.07 -13.21
CA ALA A 143 8.78 6.11 -13.91
C ALA A 143 7.94 7.37 -14.19
N GLN A 144 6.65 7.21 -14.44
CA GLN A 144 5.73 8.34 -14.55
C GLN A 144 5.61 9.09 -13.21
N ILE A 145 5.33 8.38 -12.12
CA ILE A 145 5.18 8.96 -10.79
C ILE A 145 6.46 9.70 -10.37
N LEU A 146 7.62 9.08 -10.59
CA LEU A 146 8.91 9.69 -10.30
C LEU A 146 9.09 11.00 -11.07
N ARG A 147 8.77 11.03 -12.37
CA ARG A 147 8.87 12.25 -13.19
C ARG A 147 7.94 13.35 -12.69
N GLU A 148 6.69 13.02 -12.40
CA GLU A 148 5.71 13.99 -11.85
C GLU A 148 6.24 14.65 -10.57
N ILE A 149 6.84 13.86 -9.67
CA ILE A 149 7.42 14.33 -8.40
C ILE A 149 8.69 15.17 -8.64
N ILE A 150 9.59 14.72 -9.51
CA ILE A 150 10.82 15.47 -9.83
C ILE A 150 10.51 16.79 -10.51
N ASP A 151 9.55 16.83 -11.43
CA ASP A 151 9.16 18.05 -12.14
C ASP A 151 8.50 19.05 -11.18
N ALA A 152 7.72 18.58 -10.19
CA ALA A 152 7.22 19.41 -9.11
C ALA A 152 8.37 20.00 -8.27
N ALA A 153 9.35 19.17 -7.87
CA ALA A 153 10.52 19.63 -7.12
C ALA A 153 11.36 20.65 -7.88
N LYS A 154 11.58 20.45 -9.18
CA LYS A 154 12.26 21.42 -10.07
C LYS A 154 11.51 22.74 -10.21
N SER A 155 10.19 22.70 -10.06
CA SER A 155 9.34 23.90 -10.06
C SER A 155 9.32 24.63 -8.70
N GLY A 156 10.15 24.21 -7.74
CA GLY A 156 10.27 24.82 -6.42
C GLY A 156 9.26 24.30 -5.39
N VAL A 157 8.46 23.28 -5.72
CA VAL A 157 7.57 22.64 -4.75
C VAL A 157 8.40 21.78 -3.81
N VAL A 158 8.43 22.13 -2.52
CA VAL A 158 9.07 21.31 -1.49
C VAL A 158 8.09 20.25 -1.05
N LEU A 159 8.37 18.98 -1.35
CA LEU A 159 7.53 17.86 -0.94
C LEU A 159 7.94 17.38 0.45
N GLN A 160 7.12 17.67 1.45
CA GLN A 160 7.25 17.05 2.78
C GLN A 160 6.74 15.61 2.74
N PHE A 161 7.05 14.84 3.80
CA PHE A 161 6.58 13.46 3.92
C PHE A 161 5.05 13.34 3.75
N ASP A 162 4.28 14.23 4.40
CA ASP A 162 2.82 14.20 4.35
C ASP A 162 2.26 14.49 2.95
N ASP A 163 2.90 15.41 2.22
CA ASP A 163 2.53 15.76 0.84
C ASP A 163 2.78 14.57 -0.09
N TYR A 164 3.93 13.92 0.07
CA TYR A 164 4.32 12.73 -0.68
C TYR A 164 3.34 11.57 -0.47
N VAL A 165 3.03 11.21 0.78
CA VAL A 165 2.08 10.13 1.09
C VAL A 165 0.67 10.50 0.63
N GLY A 166 0.28 11.77 0.81
CA GLY A 166 -0.98 12.30 0.30
C GLY A 166 -1.10 12.21 -1.21
N TYR A 167 -0.02 12.54 -1.94
CA TYR A 167 0.06 12.42 -3.39
C TYR A 167 -0.06 10.95 -3.82
N LEU A 168 0.70 10.02 -3.24
CA LEU A 168 0.61 8.59 -3.57
C LEU A 168 -0.80 8.04 -3.31
N SER A 169 -1.41 8.44 -2.20
CA SER A 169 -2.77 8.03 -1.85
C SER A 169 -3.80 8.54 -2.87
N LYS A 170 -3.70 9.80 -3.29
CA LYS A 170 -4.53 10.37 -4.36
C LYS A 170 -4.27 9.69 -5.69
N ARG A 171 -3.01 9.40 -6.00
CA ARG A 171 -2.62 8.72 -7.23
C ARG A 171 -3.24 7.34 -7.30
N LEU A 172 -3.11 6.53 -6.24
CA LEU A 172 -3.67 5.18 -6.15
C LEU A 172 -5.18 5.16 -6.47
N ARG A 173 -5.94 6.13 -5.97
CA ARG A 173 -7.39 6.26 -6.26
C ARG A 173 -7.72 6.59 -7.71
N ARG A 174 -6.78 7.19 -8.44
CA ARG A 174 -6.94 7.64 -9.83
C ARG A 174 -6.26 6.72 -10.84
N ILE A 175 -5.60 5.65 -10.39
CA ILE A 175 -4.94 4.71 -11.30
C ILE A 175 -6.02 3.99 -12.10
N SER A 176 -5.99 4.17 -13.41
CA SER A 176 -6.71 3.32 -14.34
C SER A 176 -5.85 2.09 -14.62
N ALA A 177 -6.22 0.95 -14.03
CA ALA A 177 -5.51 -0.29 -14.28
C ALA A 177 -5.70 -0.70 -15.76
N PRO A 178 -4.62 -1.01 -16.50
CA PRO A 178 -4.75 -1.46 -17.89
C PRO A 178 -5.34 -2.87 -17.90
N LEU A 179 -6.59 -3.01 -18.35
CA LEU A 179 -7.29 -4.28 -18.47
C LEU A 179 -7.50 -4.63 -19.94
N ASP A 180 -7.21 -5.87 -20.31
CA ASP A 180 -7.64 -6.36 -21.62
C ASP A 180 -9.17 -6.60 -21.65
N ALA A 181 -9.73 -6.77 -22.85
CA ALA A 181 -11.18 -6.94 -23.02
C ALA A 181 -11.74 -8.20 -22.32
N THR A 182 -10.91 -9.23 -22.10
CA THR A 182 -11.31 -10.45 -21.38
C THR A 182 -11.27 -10.19 -19.87
N GLU A 183 -10.21 -9.57 -19.37
CA GLU A 183 -10.05 -9.18 -17.97
C GLU A 183 -11.18 -8.25 -17.52
N LEU A 184 -11.54 -7.26 -18.34
CA LEU A 184 -12.65 -6.35 -18.03
C LEU A 184 -13.98 -7.12 -17.87
N LYS A 185 -14.28 -8.06 -18.77
CA LYS A 185 -15.49 -8.89 -18.67
C LYS A 185 -15.46 -9.80 -17.43
N ILE A 186 -14.30 -10.35 -17.07
CA ILE A 186 -14.12 -11.11 -15.83
C ILE A 186 -14.46 -10.24 -14.61
N VAL A 187 -13.87 -9.04 -14.53
CA VAL A 187 -14.08 -8.12 -13.41
C VAL A 187 -15.56 -7.73 -13.29
N VAL A 188 -16.20 -7.34 -14.39
CA VAL A 188 -17.63 -6.96 -14.42
C VAL A 188 -18.50 -8.11 -13.90
N GLN A 189 -18.34 -9.34 -14.42
CA GLN A 189 -19.18 -10.46 -13.98
C GLN A 189 -18.97 -10.85 -12.51
N LEU A 190 -17.74 -10.70 -12.00
CA LEU A 190 -17.44 -10.95 -10.59
C LEU A 190 -18.04 -9.88 -9.67
N LEU A 191 -18.07 -8.61 -10.10
CA LEU A 191 -18.68 -7.50 -9.36
C LEU A 191 -20.22 -7.60 -9.35
N ASP A 192 -20.81 -7.98 -10.48
CA ASP A 192 -22.26 -8.18 -10.62
C ASP A 192 -22.77 -9.39 -9.79
N GLY A 193 -21.86 -10.24 -9.27
CA GLY A 193 -22.22 -11.44 -8.53
C GLY A 193 -22.87 -12.54 -9.38
N SER A 194 -22.91 -12.36 -10.71
CA SER A 194 -23.55 -13.30 -11.65
C SER A 194 -22.78 -14.63 -11.78
N ALA A 195 -21.49 -14.63 -11.45
CA ALA A 195 -20.66 -15.82 -11.45
C ALA A 195 -20.35 -16.30 -10.02
N THR A 196 -20.93 -17.43 -9.62
CA THR A 196 -20.66 -18.06 -8.31
C THR A 196 -19.37 -18.88 -8.31
N ASP A 197 -18.90 -19.33 -9.46
CA ASP A 197 -17.68 -20.13 -9.62
C ASP A 197 -16.97 -19.93 -10.96
N ASN A 198 -15.73 -20.41 -11.04
CA ASN A 198 -14.88 -20.28 -12.24
C ASN A 198 -15.46 -20.99 -13.47
N LYS A 199 -16.27 -22.04 -13.31
CA LYS A 199 -16.85 -22.78 -14.45
C LYS A 199 -17.97 -21.99 -15.10
N THR A 200 -18.81 -21.37 -14.29
CA THR A 200 -19.92 -20.51 -14.70
C THR A 200 -19.39 -19.26 -15.39
N LEU A 201 -18.37 -18.63 -14.79
CA LEU A 201 -17.65 -17.50 -15.38
C LEU A 201 -17.02 -17.86 -16.74
N ALA A 202 -16.34 -19.00 -16.83
CA ALA A 202 -15.68 -19.41 -18.06
C ALA A 202 -16.70 -19.70 -19.18
N LYS A 203 -17.81 -20.37 -18.85
CA LYS A 203 -18.89 -20.67 -19.78
C LYS A 203 -19.55 -19.40 -20.34
N SER A 204 -19.82 -18.40 -19.50
CA SER A 204 -20.46 -17.16 -19.94
C SER A 204 -19.54 -16.30 -20.82
N LEU A 205 -18.22 -16.40 -20.62
CA LEU A 205 -17.20 -15.68 -21.38
C LEU A 205 -16.71 -16.42 -22.64
N GLY A 206 -17.08 -17.69 -22.82
CA GLY A 206 -16.61 -18.52 -23.92
C GLY A 206 -15.12 -18.87 -23.84
N ILE A 207 -14.56 -18.98 -22.62
CA ILE A 207 -13.16 -19.33 -22.37
C ILE A 207 -13.07 -20.65 -21.57
N SER A 208 -11.88 -21.25 -21.48
CA SER A 208 -11.71 -22.41 -20.61
C SER A 208 -11.66 -22.03 -19.12
N PRO A 209 -12.12 -22.91 -18.20
CA PRO A 209 -12.02 -22.66 -16.76
C PRO A 209 -10.58 -22.44 -16.27
N GLU A 210 -9.61 -23.12 -16.88
CA GLU A 210 -8.18 -22.96 -16.56
C GLU A 210 -7.69 -21.58 -16.95
N TRP A 211 -8.11 -21.07 -18.12
CA TRP A 211 -7.77 -19.73 -18.57
C TRP A 211 -8.39 -18.66 -17.67
N ALA A 212 -9.67 -18.80 -17.31
CA ALA A 212 -10.35 -17.90 -16.38
C ALA A 212 -9.64 -17.88 -15.02
N SER A 213 -9.31 -19.05 -14.46
CA SER A 213 -8.58 -19.19 -13.19
C SER A 213 -7.21 -18.50 -13.25
N ARG A 214 -6.48 -18.67 -14.35
CA ARG A 214 -5.18 -18.03 -14.56
C ARG A 214 -5.31 -16.51 -14.61
N LYS A 215 -6.28 -15.98 -15.37
CA LYS A 215 -6.56 -14.55 -15.47
C LYS A 215 -6.98 -13.94 -14.13
N ILE A 216 -7.83 -14.63 -13.36
CA ILE A 216 -8.18 -14.20 -12.00
C ILE A 216 -6.93 -14.13 -11.12
N SER A 217 -6.06 -15.15 -11.18
CA SER A 217 -4.82 -15.19 -10.40
C SER A 217 -3.86 -14.06 -10.80
N GLU A 218 -3.77 -13.75 -12.10
CA GLU A 218 -3.00 -12.61 -12.62
C GLU A 218 -3.55 -11.27 -12.10
N LEU A 219 -4.87 -11.07 -12.15
CA LEU A 219 -5.54 -9.87 -11.62
C LEU A 219 -5.37 -9.74 -10.10
N GLN A 220 -5.38 -10.84 -9.36
CA GLN A 220 -5.11 -10.87 -7.92
C GLN A 220 -3.66 -10.52 -7.59
N LYS A 221 -2.71 -11.07 -8.35
CA LYS A 221 -1.28 -10.75 -8.22
C LYS A 221 -1.01 -9.27 -8.51
N ARG A 222 -1.77 -8.66 -9.44
CA ARG A 222 -1.74 -7.23 -9.76
C ARG A 222 -2.48 -6.35 -8.75
N HIS A 223 -3.09 -6.94 -7.72
CA HIS A 223 -3.95 -6.24 -6.75
C HIS A 223 -5.17 -5.53 -7.34
N ILE A 224 -5.60 -5.92 -8.55
CA ILE A 224 -6.81 -5.39 -9.18
C ILE A 224 -8.03 -6.09 -8.60
N LEU A 225 -7.96 -7.41 -8.47
CA LEU A 225 -8.98 -8.19 -7.77
C LEU A 225 -8.47 -8.55 -6.38
N ARG A 226 -9.28 -8.28 -5.37
CA ARG A 226 -9.01 -8.75 -4.01
C ARG A 226 -10.17 -9.61 -3.54
N ARG A 227 -9.88 -10.88 -3.33
CA ARG A 227 -10.83 -11.79 -2.69
C ARG A 227 -10.87 -11.46 -1.20
N PHE A 228 -12.03 -11.07 -0.71
CA PHE A 228 -12.30 -11.00 0.71
C PHE A 228 -13.11 -12.23 1.09
N ASP A 229 -12.46 -13.24 1.64
CA ASP A 229 -13.14 -14.36 2.28
C ASP A 229 -13.79 -13.86 3.57
N ARG A 230 -14.95 -13.21 3.44
CA ARG A 230 -15.76 -12.76 4.57
C ARG A 230 -16.76 -13.86 4.88
N VAL A 231 -16.67 -14.40 6.08
CA VAL A 231 -17.79 -15.13 6.66
C VAL A 231 -18.79 -14.07 7.15
N PRO A 232 -20.07 -14.13 6.74
CA PRO A 232 -21.07 -13.24 7.31
C PRO A 232 -21.05 -13.41 8.83
N PHE A 233 -20.80 -12.32 9.56
CA PHE A 233 -20.64 -12.37 11.02
C PHE A 233 -21.87 -12.97 11.71
N SER A 234 -23.07 -12.72 11.19
CA SER A 234 -24.30 -13.35 11.65
C SER A 234 -24.28 -14.88 11.61
N ARG A 235 -23.59 -15.49 10.62
CA ARG A 235 -23.48 -16.95 10.51
C ARG A 235 -22.55 -17.58 11.55
N ILE A 236 -21.72 -16.79 12.22
CA ILE A 236 -20.81 -17.24 13.28
C ILE A 236 -21.18 -16.65 14.64
N GLY A 237 -22.43 -16.19 14.80
CA GLY A 237 -22.92 -15.65 16.05
C GLY A 237 -22.19 -14.37 16.47
N ILE A 238 -21.88 -13.49 15.51
CA ILE A 238 -21.33 -12.16 15.75
C ILE A 238 -22.32 -11.12 15.22
N ARG A 239 -22.73 -10.19 16.08
CA ARG A 239 -23.51 -9.00 15.74
C ARG A 239 -22.59 -7.80 15.59
N MET A 240 -22.93 -6.90 14.69
CA MET A 240 -22.16 -5.67 14.48
C MET A 240 -22.98 -4.43 14.81
N PHE A 241 -22.31 -3.42 15.34
CA PHE A 241 -22.91 -2.14 15.70
C PHE A 241 -22.06 -0.98 15.20
N ASN A 242 -22.70 0.05 14.67
CA ASN A 242 -22.12 1.37 14.50
C ASN A 242 -22.25 2.12 15.83
N PHE A 243 -21.13 2.57 16.38
CA PHE A 243 -21.08 3.40 17.56
C PHE A 243 -20.58 4.79 17.14
N PHE A 244 -21.53 5.72 17.02
CA PHE A 244 -21.30 7.10 16.66
C PHE A 244 -20.96 7.91 17.91
N ILE A 245 -19.96 8.79 17.80
CA ILE A 245 -19.43 9.56 18.92
C ILE A 245 -19.24 11.01 18.46
N ASP A 246 -19.78 11.95 19.22
CA ASP A 246 -19.63 13.39 19.07
C ASP A 246 -18.87 13.92 20.30
N THR A 247 -17.85 14.73 20.05
CA THR A 247 -16.97 15.27 21.08
C THR A 247 -17.52 16.50 21.75
N VAL A 248 -18.53 17.18 21.16
CA VAL A 248 -19.28 18.39 21.57
C VAL A 248 -18.45 19.55 22.16
N ASP A 249 -17.61 19.31 23.17
CA ASP A 249 -16.72 20.28 23.82
C ASP A 249 -15.35 19.69 24.25
N SER A 250 -15.05 18.44 23.88
CA SER A 250 -13.85 17.72 24.29
C SER A 250 -12.78 17.73 23.21
N THR A 251 -11.59 18.22 23.52
CA THR A 251 -10.41 18.04 22.65
C THR A 251 -9.86 16.61 22.71
N GLU A 252 -10.46 15.73 23.50
CA GLU A 252 -9.97 14.38 23.71
C GLU A 252 -10.35 13.45 22.56
N ASN A 253 -9.38 12.69 22.06
CA ASN A 253 -9.64 11.69 21.03
C ASN A 253 -10.35 10.46 21.62
N PRO A 254 -11.60 10.14 21.22
CA PRO A 254 -12.36 9.05 21.81
C PRO A 254 -11.74 7.67 21.56
N PHE A 255 -10.91 7.53 20.53
CA PHE A 255 -10.14 6.31 20.26
C PHE A 255 -9.29 5.85 21.45
N ARG A 256 -8.82 6.78 22.30
CA ARG A 256 -7.97 6.44 23.45
C ARG A 256 -8.66 5.47 24.41
N TYR A 257 -9.98 5.55 24.50
CA TYR A 257 -10.83 4.72 25.35
C TYR A 257 -11.19 3.39 24.69
N LEU A 258 -11.35 3.38 23.36
CA LEU A 258 -11.74 2.19 22.59
C LEU A 258 -10.57 1.31 22.19
N LYS A 259 -9.33 1.82 22.14
CA LYS A 259 -8.17 1.07 21.63
C LYS A 259 -7.89 -0.27 22.33
N ARG A 260 -8.41 -0.48 23.55
CA ARG A 260 -8.32 -1.73 24.32
C ARG A 260 -9.63 -2.51 24.40
N CYS A 261 -10.69 -2.01 23.76
CA CYS A 261 -11.97 -2.67 23.74
C CYS A 261 -11.88 -3.94 22.87
N PRO A 262 -12.22 -5.13 23.40
CA PRO A 262 -12.15 -6.38 22.63
C PRO A 262 -13.17 -6.44 21.50
N PHE A 263 -14.19 -5.59 21.54
CA PHE A 263 -15.23 -5.52 20.52
C PHE A 263 -14.92 -4.54 19.39
N LEU A 264 -13.86 -3.73 19.50
CA LEU A 264 -13.57 -2.74 18.47
C LEU A 264 -13.09 -3.44 17.18
N TYR A 265 -13.92 -3.42 16.15
CA TYR A 265 -13.60 -3.96 14.82
C TYR A 265 -12.88 -2.92 13.96
N SER A 266 -13.39 -1.68 13.92
CA SER A 266 -12.74 -0.58 13.21
C SER A 266 -13.08 0.77 13.82
N TYR A 267 -12.26 1.79 13.56
CA TYR A 267 -12.49 3.16 14.03
C TYR A 267 -12.15 4.15 12.92
N GLN A 268 -13.01 5.13 12.71
CA GLN A 268 -12.85 6.16 11.70
C GLN A 268 -13.21 7.54 12.29
N THR A 269 -12.45 8.56 11.93
CA THR A 269 -12.83 9.95 12.16
C THR A 269 -13.80 10.37 11.05
N VAL A 270 -14.92 10.94 11.43
CA VAL A 270 -15.92 11.48 10.51
C VAL A 270 -15.55 12.95 10.25
N LEU A 271 -15.44 13.32 8.98
CA LEU A 271 -14.95 14.66 8.59
C LEU A 271 -16.08 15.69 8.45
N THR A 272 -17.32 15.22 8.33
CA THR A 272 -18.50 16.02 7.97
C THR A 272 -19.74 15.45 8.64
N GLY A 273 -20.68 16.31 9.03
CA GLY A 273 -21.90 15.91 9.74
C GLY A 273 -21.80 16.21 11.23
N ARG A 274 -22.73 15.66 12.02
CA ARG A 274 -22.79 15.86 13.47
C ARG A 274 -21.74 15.05 14.24
N TRP A 275 -21.43 13.85 13.78
CA TRP A 275 -20.55 12.93 14.51
C TRP A 275 -19.09 13.23 14.19
N ASP A 276 -18.21 13.09 15.18
CA ASP A 276 -16.75 13.23 15.02
C ASP A 276 -16.05 11.89 14.77
N ALA A 277 -16.66 10.80 15.24
CA ALA A 277 -16.11 9.47 15.10
C ALA A 277 -17.17 8.39 14.91
N LEU A 278 -16.76 7.33 14.20
CA LEU A 278 -17.50 6.10 14.00
C LEU A 278 -16.62 4.92 14.42
N ALA A 279 -17.05 4.19 15.45
CA ALA A 279 -16.49 2.90 15.81
C ALA A 279 -17.42 1.78 15.33
N VAL A 280 -16.89 0.79 14.63
CA VAL A 280 -17.63 -0.44 14.33
C VAL A 280 -17.29 -1.45 15.42
N MET A 281 -18.31 -1.93 16.12
CA MET A 281 -18.20 -2.90 17.20
C MET A 281 -18.65 -4.27 16.69
N SER A 282 -17.85 -5.31 16.89
CA SER A 282 -18.19 -6.71 16.59
C SER A 282 -18.29 -7.50 17.89
N VAL A 283 -19.49 -8.01 18.19
CA VAL A 283 -19.83 -8.55 19.51
C VAL A 283 -20.43 -9.95 19.34
N PRO A 284 -20.05 -10.94 20.17
CA PRO A 284 -20.71 -12.23 20.17
C PRO A 284 -22.22 -12.08 20.43
N ASP A 285 -23.04 -12.91 19.78
CA ASP A 285 -24.49 -12.92 19.94
C ASP A 285 -24.89 -13.62 21.24
N ASP A 286 -24.53 -12.98 22.35
CA ASP A 286 -24.95 -13.36 23.69
C ASP A 286 -25.33 -12.12 24.50
N ILE A 287 -26.28 -12.30 25.41
CA ILE A 287 -26.86 -11.20 26.19
C ILE A 287 -25.84 -10.49 27.07
N THR A 288 -24.77 -11.16 27.50
CA THR A 288 -23.74 -10.57 28.34
C THR A 288 -22.91 -9.58 27.53
N SER A 289 -22.50 -9.98 26.35
CA SER A 289 -21.72 -9.14 25.43
C SER A 289 -22.56 -7.95 24.93
N ILE A 290 -23.85 -8.14 24.63
CA ILE A 290 -24.76 -7.04 24.28
C ILE A 290 -24.86 -6.02 25.42
N ARG A 291 -25.06 -6.47 26.67
CA ARG A 291 -25.11 -5.57 27.84
C ARG A 291 -23.79 -4.82 28.10
N GLN A 292 -22.67 -5.32 27.60
CA GLN A 292 -21.40 -4.59 27.70
C GLN A 292 -21.37 -3.39 26.75
N LEU A 293 -22.11 -3.41 25.64
CA LEU A 293 -22.25 -2.27 24.75
C LEU A 293 -23.01 -1.11 25.43
N ASP A 294 -24.12 -1.40 26.10
CA ASP A 294 -24.87 -0.40 26.89
C ASP A 294 -23.97 0.26 27.96
N LYS A 295 -23.08 -0.53 28.56
CA LYS A 295 -22.09 -0.03 29.53
C LYS A 295 -21.04 0.86 28.86
N ILE A 296 -20.62 0.54 27.64
CA ILE A 296 -19.67 1.36 26.88
C ILE A 296 -20.31 2.70 26.53
N GLU A 297 -21.53 2.71 26.01
CA GLU A 297 -22.30 3.93 25.72
C GLU A 297 -22.44 4.81 26.97
N GLY A 298 -22.91 4.23 28.09
CA GLY A 298 -23.03 4.97 29.35
C GLY A 298 -21.70 5.40 30.00
N MET A 299 -20.55 4.83 29.61
CA MET A 299 -19.23 5.35 29.99
C MET A 299 -18.86 6.57 29.16
N PHE A 300 -19.17 6.58 27.86
CA PHE A 300 -18.92 7.70 26.96
C PHE A 300 -19.73 8.93 27.37
N ASP A 301 -21.00 8.74 27.71
CA ASP A 301 -21.85 9.82 28.24
C ASP A 301 -21.26 10.43 29.53
N LYS A 302 -20.73 9.59 30.43
CA LYS A 302 -20.06 10.04 31.67
C LYS A 302 -18.75 10.77 31.42
N TRP A 303 -18.08 10.48 30.31
CA TRP A 303 -16.86 11.18 29.89
C TRP A 303 -17.16 12.46 29.10
N GLY A 304 -18.43 12.83 28.95
CA GLY A 304 -18.85 14.04 28.25
C GLY A 304 -18.88 13.91 26.74
N PHE A 305 -18.95 12.69 26.21
CA PHE A 305 -19.22 12.45 24.79
C PHE A 305 -20.72 12.25 24.58
N GLU A 306 -21.27 12.84 23.53
CA GLU A 306 -22.57 12.38 23.03
C GLU A 306 -22.34 11.13 22.19
N SER A 307 -23.13 10.09 22.41
CA SER A 307 -22.92 8.83 21.73
C SER A 307 -24.22 8.13 21.33
N SER A 308 -24.15 7.32 20.28
CA SER A 308 -25.30 6.55 19.79
C SER A 308 -24.86 5.23 19.19
N MET A 309 -25.48 4.15 19.65
CA MET A 309 -25.23 2.82 19.11
C MET A 309 -26.37 2.28 18.26
N GLN A 310 -26.04 1.79 17.06
CA GLN A 310 -27.00 1.25 16.09
C GLN A 310 -26.54 -0.09 15.56
N GLU A 311 -27.42 -1.08 15.57
CA GLU A 311 -27.10 -2.40 14.99
C GLU A 311 -27.01 -2.34 13.46
N ILE A 312 -26.03 -3.05 12.89
CA ILE A 312 -25.85 -3.21 11.46
C ILE A 312 -26.66 -4.44 11.01
N ALA A 313 -27.87 -4.20 10.51
CA ALA A 313 -28.79 -5.25 10.08
C ALA A 313 -28.29 -6.08 8.87
N SER A 314 -27.42 -5.52 8.02
CA SER A 314 -26.74 -6.27 6.97
C SER A 314 -25.31 -5.78 6.76
N SER A 315 -24.36 -6.71 6.79
CA SER A 315 -22.97 -6.49 6.40
C SER A 315 -22.74 -7.22 5.08
N GLY A 316 -22.73 -6.52 3.94
CA GLY A 316 -22.68 -7.25 2.65
C GLY A 316 -22.37 -6.47 1.39
N ALA A 317 -22.76 -5.21 1.27
CA ALA A 317 -22.43 -4.39 0.10
C ALA A 317 -22.01 -3.02 0.59
N VAL A 318 -20.70 -2.76 0.57
CA VAL A 318 -20.22 -1.39 0.73
C VAL A 318 -20.20 -0.84 -0.68
N ASN A 319 -21.29 -0.20 -1.09
CA ASN A 319 -21.20 0.76 -2.19
C ASN A 319 -20.16 1.80 -1.77
N CYS A 320 -19.26 2.19 -2.69
CA CYS A 320 -18.30 3.24 -2.40
C CYS A 320 -19.07 4.54 -2.12
N PHE A 321 -18.70 5.29 -1.06
CA PHE A 321 -19.27 6.63 -0.82
C PHE A 321 -19.10 7.58 -2.01
N ASP A 322 -18.19 7.27 -2.94
CA ASP A 322 -18.05 7.99 -4.21
C ASP A 322 -19.32 7.97 -5.09
N HIS A 323 -20.26 7.06 -4.80
CA HIS A 323 -21.56 6.93 -5.48
C HIS A 323 -22.76 7.21 -4.57
N TYR A 324 -22.52 7.69 -3.34
CA TYR A 324 -23.61 8.15 -2.49
C TYR A 324 -23.94 9.58 -2.87
N ASP A 325 -25.14 9.81 -3.39
CA ASP A 325 -25.65 11.15 -3.63
C ASP A 325 -26.38 11.63 -2.36
N PRO A 326 -25.82 12.61 -1.62
CA PRO A 326 -26.42 13.11 -0.40
C PRO A 326 -27.74 13.87 -0.65
N ASP A 327 -27.95 14.39 -1.87
CA ASP A 327 -29.16 15.17 -2.19
C ASP A 327 -30.35 14.24 -2.47
N SER A 328 -30.12 13.08 -3.08
CA SER A 328 -31.14 12.04 -3.26
C SER A 328 -31.23 11.03 -2.11
N GLY A 329 -30.25 11.03 -1.20
CA GLY A 329 -30.16 10.06 -0.11
C GLY A 329 -29.95 8.62 -0.58
N GLY A 330 -29.49 8.45 -1.82
CA GLY A 330 -29.39 7.17 -2.53
C GLY A 330 -27.95 6.81 -2.90
N TRP A 331 -27.77 5.57 -3.33
CA TRP A 331 -26.54 5.11 -3.97
C TRP A 331 -26.82 5.04 -5.48
N GLU A 332 -26.04 5.73 -6.30
CA GLU A 332 -26.13 5.73 -7.78
C GLU A 332 -25.33 4.60 -8.45
#